data_AF-A0A9N9ED62-F1
#
_entry.id   AF-A0A9N9ED62-F1
#
_cell.length_a   1.000
_cell.length_b   1.000
_cell.length_c   1.000
_cell.angle_alpha   90.00
_cell.angle_beta   90.00
_cell.angle_gamma   90.00
#
_symmetry.space_group_name_H-M   'P 1'
#
loop_
_entity.id
_entity.type
_entity.pdbx_description
1 polymer ?
#
loop_
_entity_poly.entity_id
_entity_poly.type
_entity_poly.pdbx_seq_one_letter_code
_entity_poly.pdbx_strand_id
1 'polypeptide(L)'
;MSSHTSSPSSPVSTSSTLTEERSTRTMADVVRKFKTEELIDYLQRQDLNLDKEDLAVFRKRKIDGFAFLEMTKSDFRECGFEIGPAIKLAKFIEDLGQKLRSYSSYKTLDDLKEMLRKNKVNGEDITNINQFTPVFEEIDDNDKAFNHCMDNIILKLSNVETMTDANEATRCEFISAILHASIDIAKRVTTQDIFIVLQKDISGEESTGRVDYAIKGLEDLLCITEGKPRNIKIGYAQNLAQLESAYQTNKKKRTADEAFDNEYFDYLYGIVST
;
A
#
# COMPACT_ATOMS: atom_id res chain seq x y z
N MET A 1 14.30 -56.72 33.09
CA MET A 1 14.02 -56.51 31.67
C MET A 1 12.93 -55.46 31.57
N SER A 2 13.32 -54.23 31.23
CA SER A 2 12.44 -53.07 31.19
C SER A 2 11.91 -52.90 29.77
N SER A 3 10.59 -52.96 29.59
CA SER A 3 9.94 -52.67 28.31
C SER A 3 9.55 -51.19 28.25
N HIS A 4 10.29 -50.43 27.47
CA HIS A 4 9.94 -49.08 27.06
C HIS A 4 8.78 -49.14 26.06
N THR A 5 7.66 -48.49 26.39
CA THR A 5 6.61 -48.13 25.44
C THR A 5 6.74 -46.64 25.15
N SER A 6 7.21 -46.32 23.95
CA SER A 6 7.29 -44.97 23.42
C SER A 6 5.91 -44.51 22.96
N SER A 7 5.41 -43.42 23.56
CA SER A 7 4.24 -42.69 23.09
C SER A 7 4.57 -41.95 21.77
N PRO A 8 3.62 -41.80 20.83
CA PRO A 8 3.85 -41.02 19.63
C PRO A 8 3.90 -39.53 19.99
N SER A 9 4.98 -38.85 19.62
CA SER A 9 5.08 -37.40 19.67
C SER A 9 4.14 -36.79 18.64
N SER A 10 3.14 -36.04 19.13
CA SER A 10 2.31 -35.17 18.29
C SER A 10 3.17 -34.17 17.54
N PRO A 11 2.89 -33.87 16.26
CA PRO A 11 3.55 -32.77 15.57
C PRO A 11 3.12 -31.46 16.22
N VAL A 12 4.10 -30.64 16.58
CA VAL A 12 3.90 -29.26 17.01
C VAL A 12 3.26 -28.51 15.84
N SER A 13 1.95 -28.29 15.93
CA SER A 13 1.26 -27.30 15.12
C SER A 13 1.95 -25.96 15.38
N THR A 14 2.73 -25.50 14.41
CA THR A 14 3.20 -24.12 14.35
C THR A 14 1.98 -23.28 13.99
N SER A 15 1.11 -23.08 14.98
CA SER A 15 0.13 -22.00 14.95
C SER A 15 0.94 -20.72 14.93
N SER A 16 1.15 -20.17 13.74
CA SER A 16 1.66 -18.81 13.60
C SER A 16 0.58 -17.90 14.16
N THR A 17 0.59 -17.71 15.49
CA THR A 17 -0.04 -16.59 16.14
C THR A 17 0.47 -15.36 15.40
N LEU A 18 -0.40 -14.78 14.57
CA LEU A 18 -0.24 -13.47 13.98
C LEU A 18 -0.18 -12.48 15.14
N THR A 19 0.98 -12.36 15.78
CA THR A 19 1.33 -11.16 16.51
C THR A 19 1.26 -10.05 15.48
N GLU A 20 0.24 -9.18 15.60
CA GLU A 20 0.19 -7.91 14.90
C GLU A 20 1.60 -7.31 14.97
N GLU A 21 2.33 -7.35 13.86
CA GLU A 21 3.63 -6.71 13.75
C GLU A 21 3.35 -5.23 13.98
N ARG A 22 3.57 -4.80 15.21
CA ARG A 22 3.48 -3.40 15.60
C ARG A 22 4.58 -2.71 14.82
N SER A 23 4.22 -2.10 13.70
CA SER A 23 5.19 -1.47 12.80
C SER A 23 6.04 -0.49 13.61
N THR A 24 7.33 -0.82 13.76
CA THR A 24 8.33 0.04 14.39
C THR A 24 8.87 1.06 13.41
N ARG A 25 8.46 0.97 12.13
CA ARG A 25 8.95 1.78 11.03
C ARG A 25 8.37 3.18 11.08
N THR A 26 9.24 4.16 10.92
CA THR A 26 8.93 5.59 10.86
C THR A 26 9.13 6.10 9.44
N MET A 27 8.61 7.30 9.12
CA MET A 27 8.94 7.95 7.86
C MET A 27 10.42 8.37 7.84
N ALA A 28 11.01 8.68 9.00
CA ALA A 28 12.44 8.92 9.13
C ALA A 28 13.28 7.73 8.61
N ASP A 29 12.88 6.47 8.86
CA ASP A 29 13.60 5.29 8.33
C ASP A 29 13.57 5.20 6.80
N VAL A 30 12.53 5.76 6.16
CA VAL A 30 12.42 5.86 4.71
C VAL A 30 13.28 7.00 4.18
N VAL A 31 13.11 8.21 4.74
CA VAL A 31 13.84 9.41 4.35
C VAL A 31 15.35 9.23 4.53
N ARG A 32 15.79 8.50 5.56
CA ARG A 32 17.21 8.20 5.81
C ARG A 32 17.92 7.60 4.61
N LYS A 33 17.21 6.90 3.72
CA LYS A 33 17.76 6.22 2.54
C LYS A 33 17.82 7.11 1.31
N PHE A 34 17.27 8.32 1.36
CA PHE A 34 17.18 9.21 0.20
C PHE A 34 18.52 9.85 -0.14
N LYS A 35 18.82 9.90 -1.43
CA LYS A 35 19.87 10.78 -1.97
C LYS A 35 19.37 12.23 -1.99
N THR A 36 20.28 13.19 -2.19
CA THR A 36 19.94 14.63 -2.18
C THR A 36 18.79 15.00 -3.11
N GLU A 37 18.75 14.51 -4.36
CA GLU A 37 17.65 14.82 -5.29
C GLU A 37 16.32 14.18 -4.85
N GLU A 38 16.35 12.92 -4.40
CA GLU A 38 15.15 12.23 -3.88
C GLU A 38 14.58 12.95 -2.64
N LEU A 39 15.45 13.51 -1.79
CA LEU A 39 15.07 14.33 -0.65
C LEU A 39 14.41 15.65 -1.10
N ILE A 40 14.98 16.34 -2.08
CA ILE A 40 14.42 17.59 -2.62
C ILE A 40 13.03 17.35 -3.21
N ASP A 41 12.89 16.31 -4.02
CA ASP A 41 11.60 15.92 -4.62
C ASP A 41 10.57 15.58 -3.55
N TYR A 42 11.01 14.91 -2.47
CA TYR A 42 10.16 14.64 -1.32
C TYR A 42 9.70 15.92 -0.64
N LEU A 43 10.62 16.82 -0.28
CA LEU A 43 10.33 18.09 0.42
C LEU A 43 9.45 19.04 -0.40
N GLN A 44 9.61 19.08 -1.73
CA GLN A 44 8.75 19.87 -2.62
C GLN A 44 7.28 19.48 -2.57
N ARG A 45 6.99 18.21 -2.28
CA ARG A 45 5.62 17.69 -2.22
C ARG A 45 4.96 17.90 -0.87
N GLN A 46 5.74 18.29 0.13
CA GLN A 46 5.25 18.59 1.47
C GLN A 46 4.74 20.02 1.53
N ASP A 47 3.76 20.27 2.40
CA ASP A 47 3.22 21.61 2.66
C ASP A 47 4.14 22.43 3.57
N LEU A 48 5.43 22.48 3.21
CA LEU A 48 6.46 23.26 3.93
C LEU A 48 6.57 24.68 3.38
N ASN A 49 6.06 24.92 2.17
CA ASN A 49 6.14 26.20 1.48
C ASN A 49 7.59 26.72 1.42
N LEU A 50 8.48 25.87 0.89
CA LEU A 50 9.88 26.17 0.59
C LEU A 50 9.97 26.68 -0.85
N ASP A 51 10.76 27.72 -1.09
CA ASP A 51 10.96 28.24 -2.44
C ASP A 51 12.12 27.54 -3.18
N LYS A 52 12.39 27.98 -4.40
CA LYS A 52 13.47 27.39 -5.22
C LYS A 52 14.86 27.62 -4.62
N GLU A 53 15.08 28.74 -3.93
CA GLU A 53 16.37 29.07 -3.33
C GLU A 53 16.60 28.23 -2.06
N ASP A 54 15.55 28.06 -1.24
CA ASP A 54 15.56 27.14 -0.10
C ASP A 54 15.99 25.72 -0.54
N LEU A 55 15.39 25.21 -1.62
CA LEU A 55 15.69 23.87 -2.14
C LEU A 55 17.10 23.79 -2.77
N ALA A 56 17.60 24.87 -3.35
CA ALA A 56 18.95 24.95 -3.90
C ALA A 56 20.03 24.77 -2.81
N VAL A 57 19.73 25.12 -1.56
CA VAL A 57 20.65 24.91 -0.42
C VAL A 57 20.98 23.42 -0.25
N PHE A 58 19.98 22.53 -0.37
CA PHE A 58 20.18 21.08 -0.24
C PHE A 58 21.18 20.56 -1.29
N ARG A 59 21.04 20.98 -2.56
CA ARG A 59 21.98 20.63 -3.63
C ARG A 59 23.37 21.19 -3.36
N LYS A 60 23.46 22.49 -3.06
CA LYS A 60 24.73 23.20 -2.84
C LYS A 60 25.52 22.60 -1.68
N ARG A 61 24.84 22.18 -0.62
CA ARG A 61 25.43 21.58 0.59
C ARG A 61 25.51 20.06 0.54
N LYS A 62 24.99 19.42 -0.53
CA LYS A 62 24.90 17.96 -0.69
C LYS A 62 24.24 17.27 0.52
N ILE A 63 23.15 17.86 1.01
CA ILE A 63 22.40 17.30 2.13
C ILE A 63 21.59 16.11 1.58
N ASP A 64 21.93 14.90 2.02
CA ASP A 64 21.16 13.70 1.75
C ASP A 64 20.16 13.43 2.88
N GLY A 65 19.34 12.39 2.72
CA GLY A 65 18.29 12.06 3.69
C GLY A 65 18.82 11.68 5.07
N PHE A 66 20.02 11.09 5.17
CA PHE A 66 20.66 10.81 6.46
C PHE A 66 21.09 12.12 7.13
N ALA A 67 21.86 12.95 6.43
CA ALA A 67 22.33 14.23 6.97
C ALA A 67 21.16 15.13 7.38
N PHE A 68 20.12 15.20 6.55
CA PHE A 68 18.91 15.97 6.84
C PHE A 68 18.27 15.60 8.19
N LEU A 69 18.15 14.31 8.50
CA LEU A 69 17.53 13.85 9.75
C LEU A 69 18.37 14.15 10.99
N GLU A 70 19.68 14.33 10.84
CA GLU A 70 20.58 14.68 11.93
C GLU A 70 20.68 16.21 12.14
N MET A 71 20.12 17.01 11.23
CA MET A 71 20.17 18.47 11.31
C MET A 71 19.14 19.04 12.29
N THR A 72 19.59 20.02 13.07
CA THR A 72 18.77 20.85 13.94
C THR A 72 18.38 22.16 13.27
N LYS A 73 17.49 22.94 13.90
CA LYS A 73 17.21 24.32 13.50
C LYS A 73 18.48 25.17 13.34
N SER A 74 19.49 24.99 14.21
CA SER A 74 20.74 25.75 14.12
C SER A 74 21.53 25.38 12.88
N ASP A 75 21.62 24.09 12.57
CA ASP A 75 22.34 23.59 11.40
C ASP A 75 21.70 24.11 10.09
N PHE A 76 20.36 24.18 10.03
CA PHE A 76 19.67 24.82 8.91
C PHE A 76 20.02 26.31 8.79
N ARG A 77 20.08 27.04 9.91
CA ARG A 77 20.50 28.46 9.90
C ARG A 77 21.93 28.62 9.38
N GLU A 78 22.85 27.76 9.79
CA GLU A 78 24.25 27.76 9.34
C GLU A 78 24.40 27.38 7.87
N CYS A 79 23.51 26.52 7.36
CA CYS A 79 23.46 26.17 5.94
C CYS A 79 22.99 27.33 5.04
N GLY A 80 22.29 28.32 5.61
CA GLY A 80 21.85 29.53 4.93
C GLY A 80 20.32 29.70 4.87
N PHE A 81 19.54 28.90 5.59
CA PHE A 81 18.08 29.04 5.61
C PHE A 81 17.62 30.23 6.45
N GLU A 82 16.53 30.86 6.04
CA GLU A 82 15.87 31.86 6.87
C GLU A 82 15.21 31.26 8.12
N ILE A 83 14.88 32.10 9.12
CA ILE A 83 14.37 31.64 10.42
C ILE A 83 13.09 30.81 10.24
N GLY A 84 12.21 31.24 9.32
CA GLY A 84 10.97 30.55 8.99
C GLY A 84 11.19 29.13 8.46
N PRO A 85 11.82 28.96 7.29
CA PRO A 85 12.15 27.64 6.73
C PRO A 85 12.90 26.73 7.70
N ALA A 86 13.90 27.26 8.43
CA ALA A 86 14.67 26.47 9.39
C ALA A 86 13.80 25.89 10.53
N ILE A 87 12.82 26.65 11.05
CA ILE A 87 11.88 26.14 12.06
C ILE A 87 10.97 25.07 11.46
N LYS A 88 10.46 25.28 10.26
CA LYS A 88 9.56 24.32 9.59
C LYS A 88 10.26 22.99 9.33
N LEU A 89 11.48 23.01 8.79
CA LEU A 89 12.27 21.81 8.53
C LEU A 89 12.58 21.04 9.81
N ALA A 90 12.99 21.72 10.88
CA ALA A 90 13.27 21.07 12.17
C ALA A 90 12.03 20.38 12.76
N LYS A 91 10.87 21.07 12.77
CA LYS A 91 9.61 20.48 13.23
C LYS A 91 9.16 19.31 12.35
N PHE A 92 9.33 19.45 11.04
CA PHE A 92 9.01 18.40 10.09
C PHE A 92 9.81 17.13 10.40
N ILE A 93 11.11 17.23 10.70
CA ILE A 93 11.93 16.08 11.10
C ILE A 93 11.38 15.39 12.36
N GLU A 94 10.94 16.17 13.36
CA GLU A 94 10.30 15.61 14.57
C GLU A 94 9.06 14.77 14.21
N ASP A 95 8.23 15.27 13.28
CA ASP A 95 7.05 14.58 12.79
C ASP A 95 7.39 13.30 12.00
N LEU A 96 8.50 13.28 11.25
CA LEU A 96 8.97 12.07 10.55
C LEU A 96 9.34 10.94 11.50
N GLY A 97 9.72 11.26 12.74
CA GLY A 97 10.02 10.29 13.80
C GLY A 97 8.79 9.61 14.38
N GLN A 98 7.58 10.07 14.05
CA GLN A 98 6.35 9.42 14.49
C GLN A 98 6.16 8.06 13.80
N LYS A 99 5.54 7.12 14.53
CA LYS A 99 5.29 5.77 14.02
C LYS A 99 4.20 5.79 12.96
N LEU A 100 4.47 5.12 11.84
CA LEU A 100 3.47 4.94 10.80
C LEU A 100 2.32 4.06 11.32
N ARG A 101 1.09 4.50 11.05
CA ARG A 101 -0.12 3.78 11.43
C ARG A 101 -0.26 2.52 10.59
N SER A 102 -0.46 1.36 11.23
CA SER A 102 -0.75 0.12 10.50
C SER A 102 -2.09 0.23 9.78
N TYR A 103 -2.19 -0.24 8.53
CA TYR A 103 -3.49 -0.34 7.84
C TYR A 103 -4.51 -1.14 8.64
N SER A 104 -4.08 -2.22 9.32
CA SER A 104 -4.99 -3.01 10.14
C SER A 104 -5.63 -2.21 11.26
N SER A 105 -5.04 -1.08 11.70
CA SER A 105 -5.54 -0.26 12.80
C SER A 105 -6.69 0.70 12.41
N TYR A 106 -7.01 0.83 11.12
CA TYR A 106 -8.23 1.51 10.68
C TYR A 106 -9.37 0.50 10.88
N LYS A 107 -10.09 0.59 12.01
CA LYS A 107 -11.08 -0.40 12.46
C LYS A 107 -12.44 0.24 12.81
N THR A 108 -12.59 1.55 12.66
CA THR A 108 -13.78 2.29 13.10
C THR A 108 -14.47 3.04 11.96
N LEU A 109 -15.71 3.48 12.19
CA LEU A 109 -16.40 4.38 11.27
C LEU A 109 -15.76 5.77 11.24
N ASP A 110 -15.20 6.23 12.35
CA ASP A 110 -14.50 7.50 12.40
C ASP A 110 -13.23 7.47 11.55
N ASP A 111 -12.53 6.34 11.50
CA ASP A 111 -11.41 6.11 10.58
C ASP A 111 -11.85 6.22 9.11
N LEU A 112 -13.01 5.67 8.76
CA LEU A 112 -13.56 5.82 7.40
C LEU A 112 -13.85 7.29 7.10
N LYS A 113 -14.54 8.00 8.00
CA LYS A 113 -14.84 9.44 7.82
C LYS A 113 -13.57 10.27 7.69
N GLU A 114 -12.54 9.97 8.48
CA GLU A 114 -11.23 10.60 8.39
C GLU A 114 -10.64 10.41 6.99
N MET A 115 -10.64 9.17 6.48
CA MET A 115 -10.11 8.85 5.16
C MET A 115 -10.91 9.49 4.02
N LEU A 116 -12.25 9.53 4.12
CA LEU A 116 -13.11 10.23 3.15
C LEU A 116 -12.79 11.72 3.10
N ARG A 117 -12.70 12.38 4.27
CA ARG A 117 -12.35 13.80 4.37
C ARG A 117 -10.96 14.09 3.80
N LYS A 118 -9.97 13.25 4.12
CA LYS A 118 -8.59 13.36 3.59
C LYS A 118 -8.57 13.28 2.05
N ASN A 119 -9.38 12.39 1.49
CA ASN A 119 -9.53 12.22 0.05
C ASN A 119 -10.53 13.20 -0.60
N LYS A 120 -10.96 14.25 0.12
CA LYS A 120 -11.90 15.28 -0.36
C LYS A 120 -13.23 14.72 -0.87
N VAL A 121 -13.66 13.57 -0.33
CA VAL A 121 -14.96 12.98 -0.62
C VAL A 121 -16.02 13.66 0.24
N ASN A 122 -17.06 14.21 -0.40
CA ASN A 122 -18.16 14.86 0.30
C ASN A 122 -19.12 13.82 0.88
N GLY A 123 -19.08 13.63 2.20
CA GLY A 123 -19.99 12.74 2.93
C GLY A 123 -19.26 11.89 3.97
N GLU A 124 -20.00 10.95 4.57
CA GLU A 124 -19.51 10.13 5.68
C GLU A 124 -19.67 8.61 5.42
N ASP A 125 -20.12 8.23 4.22
CA ASP A 125 -20.40 6.84 3.87
C ASP A 125 -19.70 6.41 2.57
N ILE A 126 -19.48 5.11 2.41
CA ILE A 126 -18.83 4.53 1.21
C ILE A 126 -19.59 4.82 -0.08
N THR A 127 -20.90 5.07 0.00
CA THR A 127 -21.73 5.46 -1.14
C THR A 127 -21.37 6.83 -1.71
N ASN A 128 -20.62 7.66 -0.97
CA ASN A 128 -20.10 8.94 -1.44
C ASN A 128 -18.83 8.79 -2.29
N ILE A 129 -18.20 7.62 -2.29
CA ILE A 129 -17.03 7.34 -3.13
C ILE A 129 -17.52 7.12 -4.56
N ASN A 130 -16.91 7.81 -5.53
CA ASN A 130 -17.21 7.60 -6.95
C ASN A 130 -16.93 6.15 -7.32
N GLN A 131 -17.99 5.40 -7.66
CA GLN A 131 -17.83 4.04 -8.15
C GLN A 131 -17.34 4.07 -9.59
N PHE A 132 -16.27 3.35 -9.87
CA PHE A 132 -15.89 3.04 -11.24
C PHE A 132 -16.93 2.07 -11.82
N THR A 133 -17.48 2.42 -12.99
CA THR A 133 -18.36 1.51 -13.73
C THR A 133 -17.50 0.77 -14.76
N PRO A 134 -17.17 -0.51 -14.53
CA PRO A 134 -16.35 -1.26 -15.46
C PRO A 134 -17.08 -1.46 -16.79
N VAL A 135 -16.30 -1.44 -17.87
CA VAL A 135 -16.74 -2.00 -19.15
C VAL A 135 -16.56 -3.51 -19.05
N PHE A 136 -17.59 -4.24 -19.49
CA PHE A 136 -17.55 -5.69 -19.51
C PHE A 136 -16.94 -6.15 -20.83
N GLU A 137 -16.00 -7.08 -20.74
CA GLU A 137 -15.48 -7.82 -21.89
C GLU A 137 -16.06 -9.24 -21.84
N GLU A 138 -16.61 -9.68 -22.96
CA GLU A 138 -17.14 -11.03 -23.08
C GLU A 138 -15.98 -12.02 -23.17
N ILE A 139 -16.08 -13.11 -22.40
CA ILE A 139 -15.09 -14.19 -22.37
C ILE A 139 -15.79 -15.45 -22.89
N ASP A 140 -15.11 -16.19 -23.76
CA ASP A 140 -15.62 -17.48 -24.26
C ASP A 140 -15.79 -18.47 -23.10
N ASP A 141 -16.93 -19.16 -23.03
CA ASP A 141 -17.20 -20.20 -22.04
C ASP A 141 -16.15 -21.33 -22.07
N ASN A 142 -15.50 -21.55 -23.21
CA ASN A 142 -14.41 -22.51 -23.42
C ASN A 142 -13.02 -21.91 -23.18
N ASP A 143 -12.92 -20.67 -22.66
CA ASP A 143 -11.63 -20.07 -22.35
C ASP A 143 -10.86 -20.95 -21.36
N LYS A 144 -9.61 -21.25 -21.70
CA LYS A 144 -8.80 -22.21 -20.93
C LYS A 144 -8.50 -21.72 -19.52
N ALA A 145 -8.23 -20.42 -19.35
CA ALA A 145 -7.88 -19.84 -18.06
C ALA A 145 -9.12 -19.75 -17.17
N PHE A 146 -10.27 -19.37 -17.75
CA PHE A 146 -11.55 -19.38 -17.04
C PHE A 146 -11.92 -20.78 -16.57
N ASN A 147 -11.91 -21.78 -17.45
CA ASN A 147 -12.23 -23.16 -17.09
C ASN A 147 -11.28 -23.72 -16.02
N HIS A 148 -9.98 -23.44 -16.15
CA HIS A 148 -9.01 -23.83 -15.13
C HIS A 148 -9.30 -23.19 -13.76
N CYS A 149 -9.70 -21.91 -13.74
CA CYS A 149 -10.12 -21.23 -12.51
C CYS A 149 -11.32 -21.92 -11.88
N MET A 150 -12.33 -22.27 -12.67
CA MET A 150 -13.54 -22.93 -12.19
C MET A 150 -13.22 -24.31 -11.61
N ASP A 151 -12.44 -25.13 -12.31
CA ASP A 151 -11.99 -26.44 -11.81
C ASP A 151 -11.23 -26.31 -10.49
N ASN A 152 -10.34 -25.31 -10.38
CA ASN A 152 -9.57 -25.03 -9.17
C ASN A 152 -10.48 -24.65 -7.99
N ILE A 153 -11.43 -23.74 -8.21
CA ILE A 153 -12.39 -23.30 -7.19
C ILE A 153 -13.27 -24.46 -6.74
N ILE A 154 -13.82 -25.25 -7.68
CA ILE A 154 -14.66 -26.41 -7.37
C ILE A 154 -13.89 -27.42 -6.51
N LEU A 155 -12.64 -27.72 -6.89
CA LEU A 155 -11.77 -28.61 -6.11
C LEU A 155 -11.49 -28.06 -4.71
N LYS A 156 -11.22 -26.77 -4.56
CA LYS A 156 -11.00 -26.16 -3.23
C LYS A 156 -12.29 -26.22 -2.40
N LEU A 157 -13.44 -25.90 -2.97
CA LEU A 157 -14.73 -25.97 -2.29
C LEU A 157 -15.08 -27.38 -1.81
N SER A 158 -14.74 -28.44 -2.58
CA SER A 158 -14.99 -29.82 -2.14
C SER A 158 -14.14 -30.25 -0.95
N ASN A 159 -13.10 -29.48 -0.61
CA ASN A 159 -12.15 -29.78 0.46
C ASN A 159 -12.21 -28.77 1.63
N VAL A 160 -13.15 -27.82 1.61
CA VAL A 160 -13.37 -26.85 2.69
C VAL A 160 -14.71 -27.17 3.37
N GLU A 161 -14.68 -27.36 4.69
CA GLU A 161 -15.88 -27.74 5.47
C GLU A 161 -16.99 -26.68 5.41
N THR A 162 -16.63 -25.39 5.52
CA THR A 162 -17.57 -24.27 5.40
C THR A 162 -16.85 -22.98 5.04
N MET A 163 -17.52 -22.13 4.24
CA MET A 163 -17.04 -20.79 3.88
C MET A 163 -17.59 -19.67 4.77
N THR A 164 -18.64 -19.94 5.57
CA THR A 164 -19.37 -18.91 6.34
C THR A 164 -18.50 -18.19 7.38
N ASP A 165 -17.54 -18.91 7.96
CA ASP A 165 -16.57 -18.39 8.95
C ASP A 165 -15.12 -18.68 8.52
N ALA A 166 -14.89 -18.83 7.21
CA ALA A 166 -13.56 -19.00 6.67
C ALA A 166 -12.64 -17.89 7.20
N ASN A 167 -11.40 -18.21 7.54
CA ASN A 167 -10.42 -17.19 7.91
C ASN A 167 -9.89 -16.48 6.64
N GLU A 168 -9.11 -15.42 6.85
CA GLU A 168 -8.45 -14.65 5.79
C GLU A 168 -7.65 -15.53 4.83
N ALA A 169 -6.82 -16.44 5.37
CA ALA A 169 -5.98 -17.33 4.56
C ALA A 169 -6.82 -18.22 3.64
N THR A 170 -7.90 -18.83 4.14
CA THR A 170 -8.81 -19.64 3.33
C THR A 170 -9.47 -18.83 2.23
N ARG A 171 -9.94 -17.61 2.51
CA ARG A 171 -10.52 -16.74 1.47
C ARG A 171 -9.52 -16.36 0.40
N CYS A 172 -8.28 -16.06 0.81
CA CYS A 172 -7.20 -15.70 -0.09
C CYS A 172 -6.88 -16.81 -1.11
N GLU A 173 -7.06 -18.08 -0.77
CA GLU A 173 -6.91 -19.18 -1.71
C GLU A 173 -7.87 -19.09 -2.91
N PHE A 174 -9.11 -18.66 -2.68
CA PHE A 174 -10.13 -18.50 -3.73
C PHE A 174 -9.91 -17.21 -4.51
N ILE A 175 -9.67 -16.10 -3.82
CA ILE A 175 -9.37 -14.81 -4.45
C ILE A 175 -8.15 -14.94 -5.37
N SER A 176 -7.09 -15.61 -4.92
CA SER A 176 -5.88 -15.86 -5.73
C SER A 176 -6.19 -16.58 -7.04
N ALA A 177 -7.02 -17.62 -7.00
CA ALA A 177 -7.40 -18.37 -8.21
C ALA A 177 -8.10 -17.46 -9.23
N ILE A 178 -9.07 -16.65 -8.76
CA ILE A 178 -9.79 -15.70 -9.60
C ILE A 178 -8.83 -14.65 -10.18
N LEU A 179 -8.00 -14.03 -9.36
CA LEU A 179 -7.09 -12.96 -9.81
C LEU A 179 -6.07 -13.47 -10.83
N HIS A 180 -5.52 -14.66 -10.64
CA HIS A 180 -4.57 -15.23 -11.61
C HIS A 180 -5.22 -15.49 -12.97
N ALA A 181 -6.44 -16.05 -12.99
CA ALA A 181 -7.17 -16.27 -14.23
C ALA A 181 -7.57 -14.96 -14.91
N SER A 182 -8.09 -13.99 -14.14
CA SER A 182 -8.42 -12.65 -14.63
C SER A 182 -7.22 -11.94 -15.25
N ILE A 183 -6.03 -12.07 -14.64
CA ILE A 183 -4.79 -11.47 -15.19
C ILE A 183 -4.35 -12.17 -16.48
N ASP A 184 -4.42 -13.51 -16.55
CA ASP A 184 -4.09 -14.23 -17.78
C ASP A 184 -4.99 -13.80 -18.94
N ILE A 185 -6.30 -13.72 -18.68
CA ILE A 185 -7.29 -13.27 -19.66
C ILE A 185 -7.01 -11.82 -20.05
N ALA A 186 -6.84 -10.93 -19.07
CA ALA A 186 -6.59 -9.51 -19.31
C ALA A 186 -5.32 -9.31 -20.16
N LYS A 187 -4.21 -10.02 -19.87
CA LYS A 187 -2.99 -9.98 -20.69
C LYS A 187 -3.26 -10.32 -22.15
N ARG A 188 -4.03 -11.38 -22.39
CA ARG A 188 -4.35 -11.83 -23.75
C ARG A 188 -5.23 -10.83 -24.50
N VAL A 189 -6.22 -10.26 -23.81
CA VAL A 189 -7.18 -9.31 -24.39
C VAL A 189 -6.53 -7.95 -24.65
N THR A 190 -5.80 -7.41 -23.69
CA THR A 190 -5.24 -6.06 -23.79
C THR A 190 -3.85 -6.02 -24.42
N THR A 191 -3.18 -7.19 -24.56
CA THR A 191 -1.77 -7.32 -24.94
C THR A 191 -0.80 -6.57 -24.01
N GLN A 192 -1.25 -6.18 -22.81
CA GLN A 192 -0.44 -5.48 -21.83
C GLN A 192 0.21 -6.45 -20.85
N ASP A 193 1.41 -6.09 -20.38
CA ASP A 193 2.09 -6.79 -19.32
C ASP A 193 1.50 -6.42 -17.95
N ILE A 194 0.73 -7.35 -17.39
CA ILE A 194 0.09 -7.23 -16.08
C ILE A 194 0.72 -8.21 -15.08
N PHE A 195 1.03 -7.79 -13.86
CA PHE A 195 1.69 -8.62 -12.86
C PHE A 195 0.98 -8.51 -11.53
N ILE A 196 0.80 -9.65 -10.87
CA ILE A 196 0.36 -9.70 -9.48
C ILE A 196 1.56 -9.89 -8.57
N VAL A 197 1.59 -9.11 -7.49
CA VAL A 197 2.53 -9.25 -6.38
C VAL A 197 1.73 -9.59 -5.15
N LEU A 198 1.95 -10.78 -4.62
CA LEU A 198 1.35 -11.22 -3.38
C LEU A 198 2.08 -10.59 -2.20
N GLN A 199 1.36 -10.27 -1.13
CA GLN A 199 1.92 -9.82 0.15
C GLN A 199 2.92 -8.66 0.01
N LYS A 200 2.52 -7.63 -0.75
CA LYS A 200 3.39 -6.47 -1.02
C LYS A 200 3.34 -5.48 0.15
N ASP A 201 4.51 -5.10 0.66
CA ASP A 201 4.59 -3.96 1.58
C ASP A 201 4.38 -2.64 0.84
N ILE A 202 3.45 -1.84 1.36
CA ILE A 202 3.18 -0.47 0.94
C ILE A 202 3.37 0.43 2.16
N SER A 203 4.12 1.50 1.98
CA SER A 203 4.38 2.48 3.03
C SER A 203 4.19 3.88 2.46
N GLY A 204 3.24 4.62 3.01
CA GLY A 204 3.05 6.05 2.80
C GLY A 204 3.63 6.85 3.95
N GLU A 205 3.34 8.15 3.94
CA GLU A 205 3.79 9.16 4.91
C GLU A 205 3.16 9.00 6.27
N GLU A 206 1.91 8.55 6.33
CA GLU A 206 1.18 8.37 7.60
C GLU A 206 0.94 6.92 7.97
N SER A 207 0.94 6.02 6.98
CA SER A 207 0.50 4.64 7.18
C SER A 207 1.35 3.64 6.40
N THR A 208 1.39 2.42 6.90
CA THR A 208 2.17 1.34 6.30
C THR A 208 1.53 0.00 6.58
N GLY A 209 1.84 -0.96 5.74
CA GLY A 209 1.49 -2.34 5.99
C GLY A 209 1.55 -3.16 4.73
N ARG A 210 1.24 -4.44 4.90
CA ARG A 210 1.19 -5.40 3.81
C ARG A 210 -0.19 -5.37 3.16
N VAL A 211 -0.23 -5.38 1.84
CA VAL A 211 -1.45 -5.69 1.08
C VAL A 211 -1.36 -7.12 0.56
N ASP A 212 -2.48 -7.83 0.54
CA ASP A 212 -2.47 -9.22 0.07
C ASP A 212 -2.18 -9.32 -1.42
N TYR A 213 -2.75 -8.42 -2.21
CA TYR A 213 -2.54 -8.39 -3.65
C TYR A 213 -2.28 -6.97 -4.14
N ALA A 214 -1.24 -6.82 -4.93
CA ALA A 214 -0.99 -5.64 -5.72
C ALA A 214 -0.87 -6.05 -7.19
N ILE A 215 -1.76 -5.55 -8.03
CA ILE A 215 -1.75 -5.77 -9.46
C ILE A 215 -1.13 -4.55 -10.13
N LYS A 216 -0.17 -4.77 -11.02
CA LYS A 216 0.56 -3.73 -11.74
C LYS A 216 0.40 -3.98 -13.23
N GLY A 217 0.01 -2.99 -14.01
CA GLY A 217 -0.02 -3.11 -15.46
C GLY A 217 0.40 -1.80 -16.10
N LEU A 218 1.40 -1.84 -16.99
CA LEU A 218 2.10 -0.67 -17.55
C LEU A 218 2.46 0.37 -16.47
N GLU A 219 1.49 1.22 -16.12
CA GLU A 219 1.64 2.38 -15.29
C GLU A 219 0.62 2.50 -14.14
N ASP A 220 -0.39 1.62 -14.12
CA ASP A 220 -1.42 1.57 -13.09
C ASP A 220 -1.03 0.57 -11.99
N LEU A 221 -1.30 0.97 -10.74
CA LEU A 221 -1.21 0.09 -9.58
C LEU A 221 -2.61 -0.07 -8.98
N LEU A 222 -3.17 -1.26 -9.15
CA LEU A 222 -4.42 -1.65 -8.53
C LEU A 222 -4.12 -2.38 -7.21
N CYS A 223 -4.68 -1.89 -6.11
CA CYS A 223 -4.49 -2.48 -4.78
C CYS A 223 -5.74 -3.24 -4.33
N ILE A 224 -5.59 -4.53 -4.00
CA ILE A 224 -6.65 -5.36 -3.42
C ILE A 224 -6.21 -5.78 -2.03
N THR A 225 -7.01 -5.40 -1.04
CA THR A 225 -6.47 -5.23 0.31
C THR A 225 -6.84 -6.31 1.30
N GLU A 226 -7.90 -7.08 1.04
CA GLU A 226 -8.24 -8.44 1.52
C GLU A 226 -9.71 -8.72 1.10
N GLY A 227 -10.16 -9.98 1.20
CA GLY A 227 -11.58 -10.31 1.37
C GLY A 227 -12.09 -9.97 2.78
N LYS A 228 -12.92 -8.94 2.95
CA LYS A 228 -13.55 -8.55 4.22
C LYS A 228 -15.00 -9.06 4.28
N PRO A 229 -15.26 -10.26 4.84
CA PRO A 229 -16.59 -10.87 4.82
C PRO A 229 -17.61 -10.10 5.68
N ARG A 230 -17.13 -9.32 6.64
CA ARG A 230 -17.91 -8.50 7.56
C ARG A 230 -17.29 -7.11 7.63
N ASN A 231 -18.12 -6.10 7.86
CA ASN A 231 -17.70 -4.71 7.99
C ASN A 231 -16.97 -4.16 6.76
N ILE A 232 -17.62 -4.25 5.59
CA ILE A 232 -17.10 -3.70 4.32
C ILE A 232 -16.58 -2.26 4.45
N LYS A 233 -17.23 -1.43 5.29
CA LYS A 233 -16.81 -0.05 5.59
C LYS A 233 -15.39 0.04 6.17
N ILE A 234 -15.00 -0.91 7.02
CA ILE A 234 -13.63 -1.02 7.54
C ILE A 234 -12.68 -1.37 6.41
N GLY A 235 -13.06 -2.32 5.54
CA GLY A 235 -12.30 -2.66 4.35
C GLY A 235 -12.01 -1.46 3.46
N TYR A 236 -13.01 -0.60 3.24
CA TYR A 236 -12.85 0.65 2.49
C TYR A 236 -11.92 1.65 3.19
N ALA A 237 -12.02 1.82 4.51
CA ALA A 237 -11.11 2.70 5.24
C ALA A 237 -9.64 2.27 5.09
N GLN A 238 -9.39 0.96 5.24
CA GLN A 238 -8.06 0.38 5.04
C GLN A 238 -7.58 0.56 3.60
N ASN A 239 -8.44 0.25 2.64
CA ASN A 239 -8.14 0.34 1.22
C ASN A 239 -7.80 1.77 0.78
N LEU A 240 -8.56 2.76 1.25
CA LEU A 240 -8.25 4.18 1.00
C LEU A 240 -6.87 4.58 1.55
N ALA A 241 -6.49 4.11 2.74
CA ALA A 241 -5.17 4.40 3.31
C ALA A 241 -4.03 3.74 2.51
N GLN A 242 -4.29 2.53 1.99
CA GLN A 242 -3.38 1.80 1.11
C GLN A 242 -3.23 2.50 -0.25
N LEU A 243 -4.31 2.98 -0.84
CA LEU A 243 -4.29 3.76 -2.08
C LEU A 243 -3.52 5.07 -1.92
N GLU A 244 -3.77 5.82 -0.85
CA GLU A 244 -3.05 7.05 -0.54
C GLU A 244 -1.53 6.79 -0.42
N SER A 245 -1.16 5.73 0.30
CA SER A 245 0.24 5.31 0.43
C SER A 245 0.87 4.88 -0.90
N ALA A 246 0.11 4.18 -1.73
CA ALA A 246 0.51 3.76 -3.07
C ALA A 246 0.73 4.97 -3.99
N TYR A 247 -0.16 5.97 -3.94
CA TYR A 247 -0.05 7.24 -4.66
C TYR A 247 1.23 7.98 -4.34
N GLN A 248 1.51 8.14 -3.05
CA GLN A 248 2.72 8.81 -2.57
C GLN A 248 3.99 8.08 -3.04
N THR A 249 4.00 6.75 -2.99
CA THR A 249 5.15 5.95 -3.41
C THR A 249 5.35 5.96 -4.93
N ASN A 250 4.27 5.87 -5.71
CA ASN A 250 4.33 5.87 -7.18
C ASN A 250 4.86 7.20 -7.71
N LYS A 251 4.45 8.34 -7.13
CA LYS A 251 5.03 9.65 -7.49
C LYS A 251 6.55 9.72 -7.26
N LYS A 252 7.09 9.07 -6.23
CA LYS A 252 8.54 9.14 -5.87
C LYS A 252 9.46 8.47 -6.89
N LYS A 253 8.94 7.60 -7.75
CA LYS A 253 9.73 6.92 -8.78
C LYS A 253 9.90 7.72 -10.08
N ARG A 254 9.21 8.86 -10.24
CA ARG A 254 9.26 9.68 -11.45
C ARG A 254 10.35 10.73 -11.34
N THR A 255 11.23 10.78 -12.33
CA THR A 255 12.25 11.84 -12.46
C THR A 255 11.61 13.13 -12.98
N ALA A 256 12.26 14.29 -12.75
CA ALA A 256 11.76 15.59 -13.21
C ALA A 256 11.59 15.66 -14.74
N ASP A 257 12.40 14.91 -15.50
CA ASP A 257 12.34 14.85 -16.96
C ASP A 257 11.10 14.06 -17.47
N GLU A 258 10.67 13.03 -16.73
CA GLU A 258 9.43 12.27 -16.99
C GLU A 258 8.16 13.04 -16.59
N ALA A 259 8.29 14.15 -15.83
CA ALA A 259 7.16 14.97 -15.41
C ALA A 259 6.74 16.02 -16.46
N PHE A 260 7.54 16.23 -17.51
CA PHE A 260 7.27 17.20 -18.58
C PHE A 260 6.64 16.59 -19.83
N ASP A 261 6.69 15.26 -20.00
CA ASP A 261 5.87 14.58 -21.00
C ASP A 261 4.45 14.41 -20.44
N ASN A 262 3.49 15.05 -21.11
CA ASN A 262 2.07 15.14 -20.78
C ASN A 262 1.29 13.80 -20.85
N GLU A 263 1.90 12.68 -20.49
CA GLU A 263 1.18 11.42 -20.27
C GLU A 263 0.87 11.31 -18.78
N TYR A 264 -0.25 11.94 -18.41
CA TYR A 264 -0.81 11.92 -17.07
C TYR A 264 -1.21 10.50 -16.68
N PHE A 265 -0.50 9.96 -15.71
CA PHE A 265 -0.85 8.73 -15.00
C PHE A 265 -1.85 9.04 -13.87
N ASP A 266 -3.15 9.01 -14.14
CA ASP A 266 -4.13 9.66 -13.26
C ASP A 266 -4.89 8.74 -12.28
N TYR A 267 -4.79 7.41 -12.37
CA TYR A 267 -5.73 6.54 -11.65
C TYR A 267 -5.08 5.40 -10.86
N LEU A 268 -5.32 5.40 -9.55
CA LEU A 268 -5.13 4.23 -8.69
C LEU A 268 -6.49 3.65 -8.37
N TYR A 269 -6.62 2.34 -8.52
CA TYR A 269 -7.85 1.63 -8.22
C TYR A 269 -7.68 0.82 -6.95
N GLY A 270 -8.75 0.73 -6.17
CA GLY A 270 -8.81 -0.09 -4.97
C GLY A 270 -9.98 -1.05 -5.06
N ILE A 271 -9.75 -2.32 -4.73
CA ILE A 271 -10.80 -3.34 -4.64
C ILE A 271 -10.84 -3.91 -3.23
N VAL A 272 -12.05 -3.99 -2.69
CA VAL A 272 -12.34 -4.74 -1.46
C VAL A 272 -13.23 -5.90 -1.85
N SER A 273 -12.77 -7.13 -1.62
CA SER A 273 -13.56 -8.35 -1.85
C SER A 273 -14.28 -8.74 -0.56
N THR A 274 -15.27 -9.63 -0.62
CA THR A 274 -15.94 -10.21 0.56
C THR A 274 -15.88 -11.73 0.52
#